data_AF-A0A1V6Y902-F1
#
_entry.id   AF-A0A1V6Y902-F1
#
_cell.length_a   1.000
_cell.length_b   1.000
_cell.length_c   1.000
_cell.angle_alpha   90.00
_cell.angle_beta   90.00
_cell.angle_gamma   90.00
#
_symmetry.space_group_name_H-M   'P 1'
#
loop_
_entity.id
_entity.type
_entity.pdbx_description
1 polymer ?
#
loop_
_entity_poly.entity_id
_entity_poly.type
_entity_poly.pdbx_seq_one_letter_code
_entity_poly.pdbx_strand_id
1 'polypeptide(L)'
;MVLRSSNSPLTSEFDALIQQQMDKWKVPGLSMAVVHGSSTWSKAYGFAQFPDRKMTTDSLFSTCSTTKAFTAAAMSLAIDDSMNTESPLRWNTPMASILGDDFVLGKDYNTMHATVEDTLSHRSGLSTHDACTAVSHALEQIEDGTLGETLKKGIWGPLGMNDTYFSVIDVSGDPSGYTWDPDTNTYIAEPYMNDVAITGTGAMSLQIGRSLSDLLRFHAISML
;
A
#
# COMPACT_ATOMS: atom_id res chain seq x y z
N MET A 1 -2.56 25.44 -16.07
CA MET A 1 -2.59 26.31 -14.87
C MET A 1 -3.53 25.67 -13.87
N VAL A 2 -3.00 24.97 -12.86
CA VAL A 2 -3.83 24.40 -11.78
C VAL A 2 -4.20 25.56 -10.84
N LEU A 3 -5.49 25.83 -10.67
CA LEU A 3 -5.97 26.85 -9.74
C LEU A 3 -5.59 26.41 -8.32
N ARG A 4 -4.55 27.01 -7.74
CA ARG A 4 -4.15 26.75 -6.35
C ARG A 4 -5.20 27.39 -5.43
N SER A 5 -6.11 26.59 -4.88
CA SER A 5 -6.93 27.01 -3.74
C SER A 5 -6.10 26.89 -2.47
N SER A 6 -5.94 27.99 -1.73
CA SER A 6 -5.32 27.99 -0.40
C SER A 6 -6.28 27.55 0.71
N ASN A 7 -7.59 27.51 0.41
CA ASN A 7 -8.61 27.15 1.37
C ASN A 7 -8.68 25.63 1.51
N SER A 8 -8.78 25.17 2.76
CA SER A 8 -8.93 23.75 3.03
C SER A 8 -10.23 23.22 2.41
N PRO A 9 -10.19 22.07 1.72
CA PRO A 9 -11.40 21.39 1.26
C PRO A 9 -12.16 20.72 2.40
N LEU A 10 -11.58 20.64 3.61
CA LEU A 10 -12.17 19.98 4.78
C LEU A 10 -13.04 20.98 5.57
N THR A 11 -14.14 21.41 4.94
CA THR A 11 -15.10 22.36 5.54
C THR A 11 -16.08 21.68 6.49
N SER A 12 -16.91 22.46 7.19
CA SER A 12 -18.01 21.95 8.03
C SER A 12 -19.02 21.11 7.24
N GLU A 13 -19.29 21.47 5.99
CA GLU A 13 -20.19 20.71 5.12
C GLU A 13 -19.57 19.37 4.74
N PHE A 14 -18.26 19.34 4.51
CA PHE A 14 -17.51 18.11 4.28
C PHE A 14 -17.52 17.23 5.53
N ASP A 15 -17.34 17.80 6.72
CA ASP A 15 -17.43 17.08 7.99
C ASP A 15 -18.80 16.40 8.16
N ALA A 16 -19.88 17.14 7.87
CA ALA A 16 -21.24 16.61 7.95
C ALA A 16 -21.46 15.44 6.98
N LEU A 17 -20.93 15.53 5.75
CA LEU A 17 -20.97 14.44 4.78
C LEU A 17 -20.21 13.21 5.29
N ILE A 18 -19.01 13.39 5.84
CA ILE A 18 -18.22 12.28 6.39
C ILE A 18 -18.97 11.59 7.53
N GLN A 19 -19.52 12.36 8.47
CA GLN A 19 -20.31 11.80 9.57
C GLN A 19 -21.52 11.01 9.08
N GLN A 20 -22.27 11.57 8.12
CA GLN A 20 -23.41 10.87 7.50
C GLN A 20 -22.99 9.52 6.88
N GLN A 21 -21.84 9.48 6.21
CA GLN A 21 -21.36 8.26 5.56
C GLN A 21 -20.82 7.25 6.58
N MET A 22 -20.12 7.70 7.62
CA MET A 22 -19.67 6.84 8.71
C MET A 22 -20.86 6.21 9.45
N ASP A 23 -21.91 6.99 9.73
CA ASP A 23 -23.13 6.49 10.38
C ASP A 23 -23.91 5.50 9.50
N LYS A 24 -23.96 5.76 8.20
CA LYS A 24 -24.62 4.91 7.20
C LYS A 24 -23.91 3.58 7.04
N TRP A 25 -22.59 3.60 6.89
CA TRP A 25 -21.78 2.41 6.61
C TRP A 25 -21.20 1.76 7.86
N LYS A 26 -21.50 2.31 9.04
CA LYS A 26 -21.01 1.83 10.33
C LYS A 26 -19.48 1.75 10.34
N VAL A 27 -18.84 2.85 9.93
CA VAL A 27 -17.39 2.98 9.99
C VAL A 27 -17.01 3.53 11.37
N PRO A 28 -16.24 2.78 12.19
CA PRO A 28 -15.95 3.17 13.57
C PRO A 28 -15.01 4.39 13.67
N GLY A 29 -14.08 4.52 12.73
CA GLY A 29 -13.15 5.63 12.65
C GLY A 29 -12.48 5.72 11.28
N LEU A 30 -12.05 6.92 10.93
CA LEU A 30 -11.45 7.24 9.63
C LEU A 30 -10.38 8.31 9.81
N SER A 31 -9.25 8.16 9.12
CA SER A 31 -8.27 9.22 8.91
C SER A 31 -8.17 9.52 7.42
N MET A 32 -8.02 10.79 7.06
CA MET A 32 -8.02 11.24 5.67
C MET A 32 -6.99 12.34 5.46
N ALA A 33 -6.40 12.38 4.26
CA ALA A 33 -5.61 13.49 3.77
C ALA A 33 -6.03 13.88 2.34
N VAL A 34 -6.01 15.18 2.05
CA VAL A 34 -6.19 15.75 0.71
C VAL A 34 -4.92 16.50 0.35
N VAL A 35 -4.32 16.15 -0.79
CA VAL A 35 -3.10 16.78 -1.30
C VAL A 35 -3.42 17.49 -2.61
N HIS A 36 -3.05 18.77 -2.71
CA HIS A 36 -3.22 19.57 -3.91
C HIS A 36 -2.06 20.55 -4.09
N GLY A 37 -1.25 20.33 -5.14
CA GLY A 37 -0.01 21.08 -5.32
C GLY A 37 0.92 20.88 -4.13
N SER A 38 1.37 21.97 -3.51
CA SER A 38 2.22 21.93 -2.31
C SER A 38 1.44 21.89 -1.00
N SER A 39 0.11 21.85 -1.05
CA SER A 39 -0.75 21.89 0.14
C SER A 39 -1.25 20.50 0.50
N THR A 40 -1.26 20.22 1.80
CA THR A 40 -1.84 19.01 2.38
C THR A 40 -2.74 19.40 3.54
N TRP A 41 -3.95 18.85 3.56
CA TRP A 41 -4.89 18.95 4.67
C TRP A 41 -5.25 17.56 5.15
N SER A 42 -5.22 17.32 6.45
CA SER A 42 -5.56 16.02 7.04
C SER A 42 -6.52 16.18 8.21
N LYS A 43 -7.37 15.18 8.42
CA LYS A 43 -8.33 15.14 9.52
C LYS A 43 -8.73 13.70 9.83
N ALA A 44 -9.11 13.47 11.09
CA ALA A 44 -9.55 12.18 11.58
C ALA A 44 -10.91 12.29 12.29
N TYR A 45 -11.68 11.20 12.27
CA TYR A 45 -13.03 11.09 12.79
C TYR A 45 -13.22 9.76 13.51
N GLY A 46 -14.08 9.73 14.53
CA GLY A 46 -14.44 8.51 15.25
C GLY A 46 -13.34 7.95 16.15
N PHE A 47 -13.30 6.63 16.29
CA PHE A 47 -12.45 5.91 17.22
C PHE A 47 -11.44 5.02 16.50
N ALA A 48 -10.19 5.03 16.97
CA ALA A 48 -9.17 4.07 16.58
C ALA A 48 -9.30 2.75 17.36
N GLN A 49 -9.77 2.82 18.61
CA GLN A 49 -9.98 1.65 19.46
C GLN A 49 -11.15 1.94 20.40
N PHE A 50 -12.06 0.97 20.52
CA PHE A 50 -13.13 1.07 21.50
C PHE A 50 -12.63 0.73 22.91
N PRO A 51 -13.21 1.35 23.96
CA PRO A 51 -14.36 2.25 23.90
C PRO A 51 -14.04 3.73 23.65
N ASP A 52 -12.82 4.20 23.89
CA ASP A 52 -12.54 5.63 24.11
C ASP A 52 -11.31 6.20 23.36
N ARG A 53 -10.52 5.37 22.66
CA ARG A 53 -9.37 5.87 21.91
C ARG A 53 -9.83 6.52 20.61
N LYS A 54 -9.76 7.84 20.56
CA LYS A 54 -10.09 8.63 19.36
C LYS A 54 -9.12 8.37 18.21
N MET A 55 -9.65 8.41 17.00
CA MET A 55 -8.85 8.37 15.77
C MET A 55 -8.02 9.67 15.63
N THR A 56 -6.79 9.55 15.16
CA THR A 56 -5.90 10.67 14.86
C THR A 56 -5.35 10.57 13.43
N THR A 57 -4.78 11.67 12.93
CA THR A 57 -4.10 11.65 11.62
C THR A 57 -2.86 10.77 11.58
N ASP A 58 -2.33 10.45 12.76
CA ASP A 58 -1.13 9.64 13.00
C ASP A 58 -1.48 8.20 13.42
N SER A 59 -2.77 7.84 13.38
CA SER A 59 -3.19 6.45 13.62
C SER A 59 -2.69 5.56 12.47
N LEU A 60 -2.20 4.37 12.83
CA LEU A 60 -1.68 3.38 11.89
C LEU A 60 -2.82 2.49 11.38
N PHE A 61 -2.78 2.19 10.09
CA PHE A 61 -3.74 1.30 9.43
C PHE A 61 -3.00 0.23 8.64
N SER A 62 -3.49 -1.01 8.66
CA SER A 62 -3.12 -1.98 7.63
C SER A 62 -3.71 -1.50 6.29
N THR A 63 -2.85 -1.38 5.29
CA THR A 63 -3.20 -0.73 4.01
C THR A 63 -3.58 -1.69 2.90
N CYS A 64 -3.56 -3.00 3.18
CA CYS A 64 -4.02 -4.03 2.26
C CYS A 64 -3.45 -3.81 0.85
N SER A 65 -4.29 -3.88 -0.18
CA SER A 65 -3.86 -3.84 -1.59
C SER A 65 -3.17 -2.53 -2.00
N THR A 66 -3.12 -1.50 -1.16
CA THR A 66 -2.26 -0.32 -1.38
C THR A 66 -0.78 -0.72 -1.48
N THR A 67 -0.37 -1.84 -0.86
CA THR A 67 0.97 -2.44 -1.02
C THR A 67 1.36 -2.67 -2.47
N LYS A 68 0.41 -3.02 -3.36
CA LYS A 68 0.69 -3.24 -4.79
C LYS A 68 1.34 -2.04 -5.47
N ALA A 69 0.91 -0.82 -5.12
CA ALA A 69 1.46 0.40 -5.71
C ALA A 69 2.93 0.59 -5.33
N PHE A 70 3.28 0.27 -4.08
CA PHE A 70 4.67 0.32 -3.61
C PHE A 70 5.52 -0.79 -4.23
N THR A 71 4.99 -2.01 -4.35
CA THR A 71 5.66 -3.11 -5.05
C THR A 71 5.92 -2.78 -6.52
N ALA A 72 4.95 -2.18 -7.21
CA ALA A 72 5.12 -1.75 -8.60
C ALA A 72 6.18 -0.63 -8.72
N ALA A 73 6.18 0.34 -7.81
CA ALA A 73 7.19 1.40 -7.76
C ALA A 73 8.59 0.82 -7.49
N ALA A 74 8.72 -0.13 -6.57
CA ALA A 74 9.99 -0.80 -6.29
C ALA A 74 10.51 -1.58 -7.51
N MET A 75 9.63 -2.30 -8.21
CA MET A 75 9.99 -2.97 -9.47
C MET A 75 10.43 -1.96 -10.54
N SER A 76 9.78 -0.80 -10.64
CA SER A 76 10.22 0.25 -11.56
C SER A 76 11.62 0.77 -11.24
N LEU A 77 11.95 0.94 -9.95
CA LEU A 77 13.29 1.36 -9.53
C LEU A 77 14.33 0.28 -9.83
N ALA A 78 14.04 -0.99 -9.51
CA ALA A 78 14.92 -2.11 -9.82
C ALA A 78 15.18 -2.25 -11.34
N ILE A 79 14.16 -2.03 -12.17
CA ILE A 79 14.31 -1.97 -13.62
C ILE A 79 15.28 -0.84 -14.02
N ASP A 80 15.09 0.37 -13.50
CA ASP A 80 15.93 1.53 -13.81
C ASP A 80 17.39 1.31 -13.38
N ASP A 81 17.61 0.83 -12.14
CA ASP A 81 18.94 0.52 -11.59
C ASP A 81 19.67 -0.55 -12.42
N SER A 82 18.93 -1.52 -12.98
CA SER A 82 19.49 -2.60 -13.79
C SER A 82 19.98 -2.16 -15.18
N MET A 83 19.61 -0.96 -15.67
CA MET A 83 19.82 -0.55 -17.06
C MET A 83 21.29 -0.55 -17.52
N ASN A 84 22.22 -0.42 -16.59
CA ASN A 84 23.67 -0.39 -16.86
C ASN A 84 24.38 -1.72 -16.56
N THR A 85 23.63 -2.80 -16.31
CA THR A 85 24.17 -4.14 -16.04
C THR A 85 24.29 -4.96 -17.34
N GLU A 86 24.95 -6.12 -17.27
CA GLU A 86 25.08 -7.02 -18.42
C GLU A 86 23.74 -7.63 -18.88
N SER A 87 22.74 -7.68 -17.99
CA SER A 87 21.43 -8.28 -18.24
C SER A 87 20.34 -7.38 -17.66
N PRO A 88 20.06 -6.23 -18.30
CA PRO A 88 19.10 -5.26 -17.79
C PRO A 88 17.68 -5.83 -17.80
N LEU A 89 16.96 -5.59 -16.70
CA LEU A 89 15.55 -5.90 -16.57
C LEU A 89 14.71 -4.92 -17.39
N ARG A 90 13.55 -5.38 -17.82
CA ARG A 90 12.55 -4.61 -18.57
C ARG A 90 11.16 -5.04 -18.12
N TRP A 91 10.17 -4.20 -18.38
CA TRP A 91 8.76 -4.54 -18.15
C TRP A 91 8.33 -5.83 -18.86
N ASN A 92 8.91 -6.11 -20.03
CA ASN A 92 8.66 -7.32 -20.80
C ASN A 92 9.60 -8.51 -20.44
N THR A 93 10.41 -8.40 -19.37
CA THR A 93 11.21 -9.53 -18.88
C THR A 93 10.28 -10.64 -18.40
N PRO A 94 10.49 -11.89 -18.85
CA PRO A 94 9.73 -13.04 -18.33
C PRO A 94 9.95 -13.26 -16.84
N MET A 95 8.89 -13.53 -16.08
CA MET A 95 9.00 -13.82 -14.64
C MET A 95 9.85 -15.08 -14.39
N ALA A 96 9.72 -16.10 -15.24
CA ALA A 96 10.51 -17.32 -15.17
C ALA A 96 12.03 -17.09 -15.31
N SER A 97 12.48 -16.03 -16.01
CA SER A 97 13.92 -15.74 -16.09
C SER A 97 14.48 -15.11 -14.81
N ILE A 98 13.62 -14.63 -13.92
CA ILE A 98 14.01 -14.07 -12.62
C ILE A 98 13.86 -15.14 -11.52
N LEU A 99 12.69 -15.81 -11.49
CA LEU A 99 12.31 -16.75 -10.43
C LEU A 99 12.77 -18.18 -10.69
N GLY A 100 13.23 -18.50 -11.89
CA GLY A 100 13.66 -19.84 -12.26
C GLY A 100 12.52 -20.87 -12.24
N ASP A 101 12.89 -22.12 -11.97
CA ASP A 101 12.00 -23.28 -12.11
C ASP A 101 10.86 -23.34 -11.08
N ASP A 102 10.94 -22.54 -10.02
CA ASP A 102 9.89 -22.45 -8.98
C ASP A 102 8.66 -21.66 -9.44
N PHE A 103 8.78 -20.89 -10.53
CA PHE A 103 7.64 -20.19 -11.13
C PHE A 103 6.95 -21.06 -12.17
N VAL A 104 5.79 -21.61 -11.83
CA VAL A 104 4.99 -22.46 -12.73
C VAL A 104 3.54 -22.01 -12.78
N LEU A 105 3.03 -21.79 -13.99
CA LEU A 105 1.63 -21.49 -14.28
C LEU A 105 0.93 -22.72 -14.89
N GLY A 106 -0.40 -22.68 -14.97
CA GLY A 106 -1.20 -23.81 -15.45
C GLY A 106 -0.93 -24.27 -16.89
N LYS A 107 -0.11 -23.54 -17.67
CA LYS A 107 0.36 -23.92 -19.00
C LYS A 107 1.82 -23.50 -19.18
N ASP A 108 2.63 -24.37 -19.79
CA ASP A 108 4.05 -24.10 -20.07
C ASP A 108 4.27 -22.78 -20.84
N TYR A 109 3.41 -22.50 -21.83
CA TYR A 109 3.47 -21.24 -22.57
C TYR A 109 3.33 -20.04 -21.63
N ASN A 110 2.38 -20.07 -20.69
CA ASN A 110 2.18 -18.97 -19.76
C ASN A 110 3.37 -18.86 -18.80
N THR A 111 3.90 -19.98 -18.31
CA THR A 111 5.10 -20.02 -17.47
C THR A 111 6.27 -19.31 -18.14
N MET A 112 6.55 -19.63 -19.40
CA MET A 112 7.69 -19.11 -20.14
C MET A 112 7.52 -17.67 -20.63
N HIS A 113 6.28 -17.19 -20.76
CA HIS A 113 5.99 -15.91 -21.42
C HIS A 113 5.29 -14.86 -20.55
N ALA A 114 4.83 -15.20 -19.34
CA ALA A 114 4.29 -14.20 -18.43
C ALA A 114 5.38 -13.20 -18.02
N THR A 115 5.15 -11.93 -18.32
CA THR A 115 6.12 -10.85 -18.05
C THR A 115 5.90 -10.18 -16.71
N VAL A 116 6.87 -9.35 -16.29
CA VAL A 116 6.73 -8.43 -15.15
C VAL A 116 5.49 -7.55 -15.33
N GLU A 117 5.30 -6.95 -16.51
CA GLU A 117 4.12 -6.12 -16.84
C GLU A 117 2.82 -6.91 -16.75
N ASP A 118 2.77 -8.12 -17.33
CA ASP A 118 1.56 -8.94 -17.27
C ASP A 118 1.19 -9.30 -15.83
N THR A 119 2.19 -9.52 -14.96
CA THR A 119 1.95 -9.88 -13.57
C THR A 119 1.46 -8.69 -12.76
N LEU A 120 2.08 -7.53 -12.90
CA LEU A 120 1.67 -6.29 -12.22
C LEU A 120 0.36 -5.69 -12.76
N SER A 121 -0.02 -6.02 -14.00
CA SER A 121 -1.24 -5.54 -14.65
C SER A 121 -2.40 -6.55 -14.60
N HIS A 122 -2.29 -7.60 -13.78
CA HIS A 122 -3.33 -8.64 -13.64
C HIS A 122 -3.70 -9.35 -14.95
N ARG A 123 -2.72 -9.59 -15.81
CA ARG A 123 -2.85 -10.26 -17.12
C ARG A 123 -2.16 -11.61 -17.22
N SER A 124 -1.36 -12.00 -16.23
CA SER A 124 -0.60 -13.27 -16.22
C SER A 124 -1.48 -14.52 -16.08
N GLY A 125 -2.74 -14.37 -15.65
CA GLY A 125 -3.63 -15.49 -15.33
C GLY A 125 -3.41 -16.08 -13.94
N LEU A 126 -2.52 -15.50 -13.13
CA LEU A 126 -2.41 -15.76 -11.70
C LEU A 126 -3.62 -15.22 -10.95
N SER A 127 -3.96 -15.85 -9.82
CA SER A 127 -4.91 -15.25 -8.89
C SER A 127 -4.34 -13.94 -8.33
N THR A 128 -5.22 -13.05 -7.86
CA THR A 128 -4.85 -11.67 -7.47
C THR A 128 -3.78 -11.61 -6.38
N HIS A 129 -3.77 -12.59 -5.47
CA HIS A 129 -2.79 -12.67 -4.38
C HIS A 129 -1.47 -13.27 -4.88
N ASP A 130 -1.53 -14.33 -5.69
CA ASP A 130 -0.34 -15.03 -6.22
C ASP A 130 0.50 -14.10 -7.12
N ALA A 131 -0.15 -13.24 -7.91
CA ALA A 131 0.54 -12.26 -8.75
C ALA A 131 1.43 -11.32 -7.92
N CYS A 132 0.94 -10.85 -6.77
CA CYS A 132 1.73 -9.98 -5.90
C CYS A 132 2.86 -10.74 -5.23
N THR A 133 2.60 -11.96 -4.75
CA THR A 133 3.62 -12.81 -4.14
C THR A 133 4.75 -13.11 -5.12
N ALA A 134 4.45 -13.40 -6.39
CA ALA A 134 5.46 -13.63 -7.43
C ALA A 134 6.35 -12.40 -7.66
N VAL A 135 5.76 -11.20 -7.72
CA VAL A 135 6.54 -9.96 -7.92
C VAL A 135 7.35 -9.60 -6.67
N SER A 136 6.77 -9.79 -5.48
CA SER A 136 7.49 -9.62 -4.22
C SER A 136 8.71 -10.52 -4.17
N HIS A 137 8.54 -11.81 -4.49
CA HIS A 137 9.67 -12.75 -4.50
C HIS A 137 10.71 -12.40 -5.56
N ALA A 138 10.28 -11.93 -6.75
CA ALA A 138 11.20 -11.49 -7.78
C ALA A 138 12.05 -10.30 -7.30
N LEU A 139 11.45 -9.33 -6.61
CA LEU A 139 12.19 -8.21 -6.01
C LEU A 139 13.20 -8.67 -4.97
N GLU A 140 12.84 -9.66 -4.15
CA GLU A 140 13.76 -10.21 -3.14
C GLU A 140 14.99 -10.88 -3.77
N GLN A 141 14.80 -11.58 -4.89
CA GLN A 141 15.92 -12.15 -5.67
C GLN A 141 16.78 -11.07 -6.34
N ILE A 142 16.16 -10.00 -6.84
CA ILE A 142 16.89 -8.92 -7.53
C ILE A 142 17.72 -8.09 -6.54
N GLU A 143 17.18 -7.78 -5.37
CA GLU A 143 17.81 -6.88 -4.39
C GLU A 143 18.65 -7.60 -3.32
N ASP A 144 18.60 -8.93 -3.26
CA ASP A 144 19.23 -9.75 -2.21
C ASP A 144 18.81 -9.28 -0.79
N GLY A 145 17.49 -9.24 -0.56
CA GLY A 145 16.89 -8.76 0.70
C GLY A 145 15.39 -8.95 0.73
N THR A 146 14.75 -8.66 1.88
CA THR A 146 13.28 -8.76 2.01
C THR A 146 12.57 -7.61 1.30
N LEU A 147 11.31 -7.80 0.89
CA LEU A 147 10.53 -6.71 0.29
C LEU A 147 10.44 -5.48 1.21
N GLY A 148 10.33 -5.67 2.53
CA GLY A 148 10.31 -4.56 3.49
C GLY A 148 11.60 -3.75 3.49
N GLU A 149 12.76 -4.39 3.37
CA GLU A 149 14.06 -3.72 3.26
C GLU A 149 14.20 -2.97 1.94
N THR A 150 13.79 -3.59 0.82
CA THR A 150 13.75 -2.95 -0.50
C THR A 150 12.89 -1.69 -0.48
N LEU A 151 11.67 -1.78 0.07
CA LEU A 151 10.77 -0.63 0.17
C LEU A 151 11.35 0.46 1.08
N LYS A 152 11.98 0.09 2.19
CA LYS A 152 12.59 1.05 3.11
C LYS A 152 13.77 1.77 2.48
N LYS A 153 14.65 1.05 1.78
CA LYS A 153 15.85 1.58 1.12
C LYS A 153 15.49 2.44 -0.10
N GLY A 154 14.63 1.93 -0.99
CA GLY A 154 14.34 2.54 -2.28
C GLY A 154 13.26 3.63 -2.24
N ILE A 155 12.31 3.56 -1.31
CA ILE A 155 11.13 4.44 -1.29
C ILE A 155 11.01 5.17 0.04
N TRP A 156 10.81 4.47 1.15
CA TRP A 156 10.40 5.13 2.40
C TRP A 156 11.49 6.01 3.00
N GLY A 157 12.74 5.54 3.02
CA GLY A 157 13.89 6.28 3.54
C GLY A 157 14.14 7.59 2.76
N PRO A 158 14.30 7.54 1.42
CA PRO A 158 14.47 8.73 0.59
C PRO A 158 13.31 9.73 0.71
N LEU A 159 12.09 9.26 0.97
CA LEU A 159 10.90 10.09 1.16
C LEU A 159 10.67 10.57 2.59
N GLY A 160 11.50 10.15 3.55
CA GLY A 160 11.30 10.49 4.95
C GLY A 160 10.06 9.87 5.59
N MET A 161 9.51 8.80 5.00
CA MET A 161 8.34 8.07 5.48
C MET A 161 8.69 7.18 6.69
N ASN A 162 9.11 7.81 7.79
CA ASN A 162 9.62 7.13 8.99
C ASN A 162 8.53 6.39 9.79
N ASP A 163 7.26 6.72 9.55
CA ASP A 163 6.09 6.11 10.19
C ASP A 163 5.38 5.11 9.25
N THR A 164 6.14 4.47 8.37
CA THR A 164 5.67 3.40 7.47
C THR A 164 6.43 2.12 7.74
N TYR A 165 5.69 1.03 7.87
CA TYR A 165 6.20 -0.24 8.34
C TYR A 165 5.69 -1.37 7.45
N PHE A 166 6.49 -2.42 7.31
CA PHE A 166 6.10 -3.57 6.51
C PHE A 166 5.13 -4.50 7.24
N SER A 167 5.09 -4.49 8.57
CA SER A 167 4.14 -5.26 9.37
C SER A 167 3.61 -4.42 10.54
N VAL A 168 2.33 -4.60 10.88
CA VAL A 168 1.70 -3.94 12.04
C VAL A 168 2.21 -4.50 13.38
N ILE A 169 2.69 -5.75 13.38
CA ILE A 169 3.23 -6.44 14.56
C ILE A 169 4.52 -5.74 15.03
N ASP A 170 5.26 -5.14 14.10
CA ASP A 170 6.51 -4.45 14.41
C ASP A 170 6.29 -3.11 15.14
N VAL A 171 5.04 -2.67 15.30
CA VAL A 171 4.72 -1.29 15.70
C VAL A 171 3.61 -1.14 16.75
N SER A 172 2.64 -2.07 16.81
CA SER A 172 1.50 -1.94 17.74
C SER A 172 1.29 -3.19 18.59
N GLY A 173 0.87 -2.99 19.85
CA GLY A 173 0.51 -4.08 20.77
C GLY A 173 -0.91 -4.64 20.57
N ASP A 174 -1.78 -3.94 19.83
CA ASP A 174 -3.13 -4.42 19.47
C ASP A 174 -3.52 -3.92 18.06
N PRO A 175 -3.36 -4.76 17.02
CA PRO A 175 -3.66 -4.42 15.64
C PRO A 175 -5.14 -4.65 15.24
N SER A 176 -6.04 -4.82 16.20
CA SER A 176 -7.42 -5.21 15.93
C SER A 176 -8.19 -4.14 15.14
N GLY A 177 -8.89 -4.57 14.09
CA GLY A 177 -9.92 -3.79 13.43
C GLY A 177 -11.25 -3.94 14.17
N TYR A 178 -12.29 -3.25 13.70
CA TYR A 178 -13.65 -3.45 14.22
C TYR A 178 -14.64 -3.60 13.07
N THR A 179 -15.54 -4.57 13.18
CA THR A 179 -16.70 -4.71 12.31
C THR A 179 -17.97 -4.35 13.05
N TRP A 180 -19.01 -3.99 12.30
CA TRP A 180 -20.32 -3.74 12.86
C TRP A 180 -21.15 -5.02 12.90
N ASP A 181 -21.67 -5.35 14.07
CA ASP A 181 -22.65 -6.42 14.25
C ASP A 181 -24.08 -5.83 14.24
N PRO A 182 -24.89 -6.15 13.20
CA PRO A 182 -26.27 -5.67 13.11
C PRO A 182 -27.21 -6.30 14.13
N ASP A 183 -26.90 -7.48 14.67
CA ASP A 183 -27.79 -8.20 15.59
C ASP A 183 -27.67 -7.62 17.01
N THR A 184 -26.46 -7.27 17.42
CA THR A 184 -26.20 -6.64 18.73
C THR A 184 -26.18 -5.12 18.68
N ASN A 185 -26.12 -4.53 17.47
CA ASN A 185 -25.96 -3.10 17.25
C ASN A 185 -24.70 -2.56 17.98
N THR A 186 -23.61 -3.33 17.90
CA THR A 186 -22.31 -2.99 18.50
C THR A 186 -21.15 -3.21 17.52
N TYR A 187 -20.01 -2.60 17.83
CA TYR A 187 -18.75 -2.90 17.15
C TYR A 187 -18.03 -4.04 17.84
N ILE A 188 -17.63 -5.05 17.07
CA ILE A 188 -16.88 -6.21 17.54
C ILE A 188 -15.46 -6.10 17.01
N ALA A 189 -14.48 -6.35 17.89
CA ALA A 189 -13.08 -6.41 17.51
C ALA A 189 -12.86 -7.59 16.57
N GLU A 190 -12.33 -7.31 15.38
CA GLU A 190 -11.90 -8.31 14.43
C GLU A 190 -10.42 -8.61 14.66
N PRO A 191 -10.05 -9.88 14.85
CA PRO A 191 -8.65 -10.25 15.01
C PRO A 191 -7.88 -9.84 13.75
N TYR A 192 -6.66 -9.36 13.96
CA TYR A 192 -5.77 -9.02 12.87
C TYR A 192 -5.49 -10.26 11.99
N MET A 193 -5.74 -10.13 10.69
CA MET A 193 -5.36 -11.16 9.72
C MET A 193 -3.86 -11.09 9.45
N ASN A 194 -3.10 -11.95 10.14
CA ASN A 194 -1.68 -12.18 9.88
C ASN A 194 -1.51 -13.34 8.88
N ASP A 195 -1.98 -13.16 7.64
CA ASP A 195 -1.84 -14.18 6.61
C ASP A 195 -0.58 -13.94 5.77
N VAL A 196 0.34 -14.90 5.86
CA VAL A 196 1.62 -14.91 5.14
C VAL A 196 1.41 -14.88 3.62
N ALA A 197 0.27 -15.40 3.13
CA ALA A 197 -0.12 -15.35 1.72
C ALA A 197 -0.46 -13.93 1.21
N ILE A 198 -0.55 -12.94 2.12
CA ILE A 198 -0.93 -11.56 1.83
C ILE A 198 0.25 -10.60 2.03
N THR A 199 1.47 -11.07 2.32
CA THR A 199 2.64 -10.21 2.57
C THR A 199 2.92 -9.22 1.43
N GLY A 200 2.77 -9.63 0.16
CA GLY A 200 2.83 -8.74 -1.01
C GLY A 200 1.56 -7.90 -1.29
N THR A 201 0.47 -8.11 -0.54
CA THR A 201 -0.87 -7.53 -0.78
C THR A 201 -1.49 -6.86 0.46
N GLY A 202 -0.80 -6.77 1.60
CA GLY A 202 -1.43 -6.14 2.76
C GLY A 202 -0.69 -6.07 4.09
N ALA A 203 0.60 -6.41 4.13
CA ALA A 203 1.35 -6.31 5.38
C ALA A 203 1.63 -4.85 5.78
N MET A 204 1.75 -3.94 4.80
CA MET A 204 2.18 -2.57 5.07
C MET A 204 1.19 -1.78 5.94
N SER A 205 1.75 -1.08 6.92
CA SER A 205 1.04 -0.14 7.78
C SER A 205 1.60 1.27 7.63
N LEU A 206 0.73 2.29 7.55
CA LEU A 206 1.15 3.70 7.43
C LEU A 206 0.21 4.67 8.14
N GLN A 207 0.74 5.86 8.41
CA GLN A 207 -0.02 7.03 8.85
C GLN A 207 -0.54 7.83 7.66
N ILE A 208 -1.86 7.97 7.55
CA ILE A 208 -2.48 8.64 6.40
C ILE A 208 -2.06 10.12 6.31
N GLY A 209 -1.96 10.83 7.44
CA GLY A 209 -1.69 12.26 7.46
C GLY A 209 -0.32 12.65 6.88
N ARG A 210 0.76 12.05 7.40
CA ARG A 210 2.13 12.37 7.00
C ARG A 210 2.59 11.57 5.79
N SER A 211 2.40 10.25 5.79
CA SER A 211 2.96 9.37 4.76
C SER A 211 2.38 9.63 3.37
N LEU A 212 1.10 10.02 3.23
CA LEU A 212 0.55 10.43 1.92
C LEU A 212 1.11 11.75 1.42
N SER A 213 1.41 12.67 2.35
CA SER A 213 2.01 13.96 2.01
C SER A 213 3.43 13.79 1.46
N ASP A 214 4.17 12.83 2.01
CA ASP A 214 5.52 12.49 1.59
C ASP A 214 5.52 11.67 0.28
N LEU A 215 4.59 10.72 0.14
CA LEU A 215 4.44 9.90 -1.06
C LEU A 215 4.11 10.73 -2.31
N LEU A 216 3.19 11.69 -2.20
CA LEU A 216 2.75 12.48 -3.36
C LEU A 216 3.73 13.59 -3.76
N ARG A 217 4.69 13.94 -2.89
CA ARG A 217 5.83 14.81 -3.26
C ARG A 217 6.77 14.10 -4.24
N PHE A 218 6.85 12.78 -4.22
CA PHE A 218 7.65 11.99 -5.16
C PHE A 218 7.10 12.01 -6.59
N HIS A 219 5.76 11.99 -6.73
CA HIS A 219 5.10 12.00 -8.05
C HIS A 219 5.36 13.29 -8.86
N ALA A 220 5.81 14.36 -8.20
CA ALA A 220 6.26 15.59 -8.85
C ALA A 220 7.72 15.55 -9.33
N ILE A 221 8.52 14.58 -8.86
CA ILE A 221 9.95 14.43 -9.19
C ILE A 221 10.15 13.36 -10.26
N SER A 222 9.33 12.30 -10.31
CA SER A 222 9.44 11.23 -11.32
C SER A 222 8.77 11.53 -12.67
N MET A 223 8.25 12.75 -12.88
CA MET A 223 7.69 13.22 -14.17
C MET A 223 8.55 14.32 -14.83
N LEU A 224 9.80 14.47 -14.40
CA LEU A 224 10.83 15.31 -15.02
C LEU A 224 11.99 14.45 -15.49
#